data_AF-A0A1H2H3K6-F1
#
_entry.id   AF-A0A1H2H3K6-F1
#
_cell.length_a   1.000
_cell.length_b   1.000
_cell.length_c   1.000
_cell.angle_alpha   90.00
_cell.angle_beta   90.00
_cell.angle_gamma   90.00
#
_symmetry.space_group_name_H-M   'P 1'
#
loop_
_entity.id
_entity.type
_entity.pdbx_description
1 polymer ?
#
loop_
_entity_poly.entity_id
_entity_poly.type
_entity_poly.pdbx_seq_one_letter_code
_entity_poly.pdbx_strand_id
1 'polypeptide(L)'
;MADMTAKAPSDLWRAADWLAGRHPWVRQLVERITGPLILREDWLDVVTRAVNESDADGVAWVEYERRHPAPSDEVAFYRWQDAGPQSTPIAHAFGVMSSGEKNLVRLVATLGGRVAWSPMDVSFDQRGAAVLADWLAIVHAQLPAWVYPVASDDALVIQLAAVSDAINGEVAAVSR
;
A
#
# COMPACT_ATOMS: atom_id res chain seq x y z
N MET A 1 22.58 -1.71 6.34
CA MET A 1 22.07 -0.61 5.48
C MET A 1 22.21 -1.08 4.06
N ALA A 2 21.10 -1.42 3.40
CA ALA A 2 21.13 -1.91 2.03
C ALA A 2 21.56 -0.77 1.09
N ASP A 3 22.43 -1.11 0.14
CA ASP A 3 22.76 -0.29 -1.02
C ASP A 3 21.46 0.03 -1.77
N MET A 4 20.93 1.24 -1.57
CA MET A 4 19.69 1.69 -2.21
C MET A 4 20.00 2.09 -3.65
N THR A 5 20.20 1.08 -4.50
CA THR A 5 20.33 1.28 -5.94
C THR A 5 19.10 2.01 -6.48
N ALA A 6 19.30 2.95 -7.41
CA ALA A 6 18.21 3.67 -8.10
C ALA A 6 17.25 2.73 -8.86
N LYS A 7 17.68 1.50 -9.17
CA LYS A 7 16.89 0.53 -9.93
C LYS A 7 15.91 -0.23 -9.04
N ALA A 8 14.64 -0.23 -9.42
CA ALA A 8 13.60 -1.03 -8.78
C ALA A 8 13.89 -2.54 -8.90
N PRO A 9 13.74 -3.33 -7.81
CA PRO A 9 13.84 -4.78 -7.87
C PRO A 9 12.71 -5.42 -8.70
N SER A 10 13.00 -6.53 -9.39
CA SER A 10 11.98 -7.31 -10.11
C SER A 10 11.28 -8.36 -9.24
N ASP A 11 11.87 -8.73 -8.10
CA ASP A 11 11.22 -9.58 -7.11
C ASP A 11 10.26 -8.74 -6.25
N LEU A 12 9.00 -9.16 -6.14
CA LEU A 12 7.93 -8.38 -5.51
C LEU A 12 8.18 -8.08 -4.02
N TRP A 13 8.76 -9.02 -3.28
CA TRP A 13 9.06 -8.83 -1.87
C TRP A 13 10.20 -7.83 -1.67
N ARG A 14 11.28 -8.01 -2.44
CA ARG A 14 12.39 -7.04 -2.46
C ARG A 14 11.94 -5.67 -2.96
N ALA A 15 10.99 -5.62 -3.90
CA ALA A 15 10.41 -4.39 -4.41
C ALA A 15 9.58 -3.67 -3.35
N ALA A 16 8.79 -4.40 -2.56
CA ALA A 16 8.04 -3.83 -1.44
C ALA A 16 8.97 -3.28 -0.35
N ASP A 17 10.04 -4.00 0.00
CA ASP A 17 11.07 -3.52 0.93
C ASP A 17 11.79 -2.28 0.39
N TRP A 18 12.11 -2.26 -0.91
CA TRP A 18 12.73 -1.12 -1.58
C TRP A 18 11.81 0.12 -1.57
N LEU A 19 10.52 -0.06 -1.86
CA LEU A 19 9.53 1.03 -1.83
C LEU A 19 9.38 1.60 -0.41
N ALA A 20 9.25 0.74 0.61
CA ALA A 20 9.18 1.16 2.00
C ALA A 20 10.49 1.82 2.49
N GLY A 21 11.64 1.39 1.96
CA GLY A 21 12.94 2.00 2.21
C GLY A 21 13.09 3.39 1.60
N ARG A 22 12.55 3.61 0.40
CA ARG A 22 12.56 4.91 -0.30
C ARG A 22 11.57 5.92 0.26
N HIS A 23 10.45 5.45 0.82
CA HIS A 23 9.39 6.30 1.34
C HIS A 23 9.16 6.06 2.83
N PRO A 24 9.81 6.83 3.72
CA PRO A 24 9.68 6.66 5.17
C PRO A 24 8.22 6.72 5.67
N TRP A 25 7.36 7.50 5.01
CA TRP A 25 5.94 7.56 5.38
C TRP A 25 5.18 6.29 5.00
N VAL A 26 5.49 5.66 3.86
CA VAL A 26 4.90 4.37 3.49
C VAL A 26 5.28 3.34 4.53
N ARG A 27 6.56 3.30 4.93
CA ARG A 27 7.03 2.45 6.01
C ARG A 27 6.25 2.70 7.31
N GLN A 28 6.08 3.95 7.73
CA GLN A 28 5.33 4.27 8.95
C GLN A 28 3.87 3.79 8.88
N LEU A 29 3.21 3.94 7.73
CA LEU A 29 1.84 3.45 7.54
C LEU A 29 1.75 1.93 7.62
N VAL A 30 2.67 1.24 6.97
CA VAL A 30 2.75 -0.22 7.04
C VAL A 30 3.05 -0.68 8.48
N GLU A 31 4.02 -0.06 9.16
CA GLU A 31 4.41 -0.43 10.52
C GLU A 31 3.28 -0.20 11.55
N ARG A 32 2.32 0.69 11.28
CA ARG A 32 1.10 0.81 12.10
C ARG A 32 0.22 -0.44 12.06
N ILE A 33 0.26 -1.20 10.97
CA ILE A 33 -0.49 -2.45 10.79
C ILE A 33 0.34 -3.64 11.28
N THR A 34 1.62 -3.67 10.89
CA THR A 34 2.48 -4.85 11.06
C THR A 34 3.33 -4.82 12.32
N GLY A 35 3.44 -3.69 13.00
CA GLY A 35 4.56 -3.42 13.89
C GLY A 35 5.87 -3.22 13.10
N PRO A 36 7.02 -3.11 13.79
CA PRO A 36 8.30 -2.78 13.16
C PRO A 36 8.70 -3.76 12.04
N LEU A 37 8.97 -3.25 10.83
CA LEU A 37 9.30 -4.10 9.67
C LEU A 37 10.59 -4.90 9.86
N ILE A 38 11.55 -4.34 10.59
CA ILE A 38 12.83 -5.01 10.85
C ILE A 38 12.69 -6.32 11.63
N LEU A 39 11.54 -6.54 12.25
CA LEU A 39 11.25 -7.74 13.05
C LEU A 39 10.33 -8.73 12.32
N ARG A 40 9.95 -8.46 11.06
CA ARG A 40 8.88 -9.21 10.38
C ARG A 40 9.15 -9.43 8.90
N GLU A 41 9.56 -10.64 8.54
CA GLU A 41 9.83 -11.05 7.15
C GLU A 41 8.57 -11.20 6.30
N ASP A 42 7.41 -11.51 6.90
CA ASP A 42 6.12 -11.73 6.22
C ASP A 42 5.24 -10.46 6.18
N TRP A 43 5.81 -9.27 6.36
CA TRP A 43 5.04 -8.05 6.58
C TRP A 43 4.06 -7.72 5.44
N LEU A 44 4.46 -7.97 4.18
CA LEU A 44 3.61 -7.69 3.01
C LEU A 44 2.37 -8.60 2.99
N ASP A 45 2.48 -9.84 3.46
CA ASP A 45 1.35 -10.74 3.63
C ASP A 45 0.40 -10.22 4.72
N VAL A 46 0.95 -9.68 5.83
CA VAL A 46 0.14 -9.08 6.90
C VAL A 46 -0.62 -7.85 6.40
N VAL A 47 0.03 -6.96 5.64
CA VAL A 47 -0.63 -5.79 5.04
C VAL A 47 -1.72 -6.23 4.06
N THR A 48 -1.41 -7.17 3.17
CA THR A 48 -2.35 -7.73 2.20
C THR A 48 -3.57 -8.34 2.91
N ARG A 49 -3.35 -9.07 3.99
CA ARG A 49 -4.42 -9.63 4.82
C ARG A 49 -5.25 -8.54 5.49
N ALA A 50 -4.62 -7.50 6.05
CA ALA A 50 -5.33 -6.39 6.68
C ALA A 50 -6.29 -5.67 5.72
N VAL A 51 -5.84 -5.43 4.47
CA VAL A 51 -6.68 -4.84 3.42
C VAL A 51 -7.88 -5.74 3.10
N ASN A 52 -7.63 -7.02 2.82
CA ASN A 52 -8.68 -7.97 2.46
C ASN A 52 -9.68 -8.22 3.60
N GLU A 53 -9.20 -8.29 4.85
CA GLU A 53 -10.06 -8.43 6.03
C GLU A 53 -10.88 -7.15 6.26
N SER A 54 -10.31 -5.96 6.06
CA SER A 54 -11.08 -4.71 6.16
C SER A 54 -12.17 -4.60 5.08
N ASP A 55 -11.90 -5.06 3.85
CA ASP A 55 -12.90 -5.09 2.79
C ASP A 55 -14.02 -6.10 3.14
N ALA A 56 -13.65 -7.26 3.71
CA ALA A 56 -14.61 -8.26 4.19
C ALA A 56 -15.45 -7.78 5.38
N ASP A 57 -14.85 -7.04 6.31
CA ASP A 57 -15.53 -6.43 7.46
C ASP A 57 -16.61 -5.45 7.00
N GLY A 58 -16.30 -4.62 5.99
CA GLY A 58 -17.29 -3.71 5.40
C GLY A 58 -18.50 -4.44 4.83
N VAL A 59 -18.27 -5.54 4.11
CA VAL A 59 -19.35 -6.41 3.58
C VAL A 59 -20.16 -7.05 4.72
N ALA A 60 -19.48 -7.52 5.77
CA ALA A 60 -20.13 -8.13 6.93
C ALA A 60 -21.04 -7.13 7.67
N TRP A 61 -20.59 -5.88 7.83
CA TRP A 61 -21.38 -4.81 8.45
C TRP A 61 -22.61 -4.43 7.63
N VAL A 62 -22.47 -4.29 6.30
CA VAL A 62 -23.61 -4.03 5.41
C VAL A 62 -24.68 -5.13 5.54
N GLU A 63 -24.25 -6.38 5.58
CA GLU A 63 -25.18 -7.50 5.72
C GLU A 63 -25.78 -7.61 7.13
N TYR A 64 -25.01 -7.28 8.17
CA TYR A 64 -25.50 -7.23 9.55
C TYR A 64 -26.58 -6.16 9.70
N GLU A 65 -26.33 -4.94 9.23
CA GLU A 65 -27.30 -3.84 9.27
C GLU A 65 -28.57 -4.16 8.47
N ARG A 66 -28.43 -4.86 7.33
CA ARG A 66 -29.58 -5.31 6.54
C ARG A 66 -30.49 -6.27 7.31
N ARG A 67 -29.92 -7.15 8.15
CA ARG A 67 -30.69 -8.14 8.97
C ARG A 67 -31.11 -7.58 10.33
N HIS A 68 -30.34 -6.63 10.85
CA HIS A 68 -30.49 -6.02 12.15
C HIS A 68 -30.37 -4.50 11.98
N PRO A 69 -31.45 -3.79 11.60
CA PRO A 69 -31.39 -2.34 11.38
C PRO A 69 -30.91 -1.60 12.63
N ALA A 70 -30.06 -0.59 12.44
CA ALA A 70 -29.51 0.20 13.52
C ALA A 70 -30.65 0.92 14.29
N PRO A 71 -30.70 0.79 15.64
CA PRO A 71 -31.68 1.50 16.43
C PRO A 71 -31.35 3.00 16.50
N SER A 72 -32.37 3.83 16.70
CA SER A 72 -32.21 5.28 16.86
C SER A 72 -31.81 5.72 18.27
N ASP A 73 -31.95 4.83 19.25
CA ASP A 73 -31.56 5.07 20.65
C ASP A 73 -30.07 4.79 20.84
N GLU A 74 -29.37 5.70 21.52
CA GLU A 74 -27.91 5.63 21.70
C GLU A 74 -27.45 4.39 22.49
N VAL A 75 -28.15 4.05 23.58
CA VAL A 75 -27.80 2.88 24.40
C VAL A 75 -28.06 1.58 23.64
N ALA A 76 -29.18 1.51 22.92
CA ALA A 76 -29.48 0.40 22.04
C ALA A 76 -28.48 0.31 20.88
N PHE A 77 -28.01 1.44 20.34
CA PHE A 77 -27.03 1.51 19.27
C PHE A 77 -25.69 0.93 19.71
N TYR A 78 -25.19 1.27 20.89
CA TYR A 78 -23.94 0.68 21.40
C TYR A 78 -24.05 -0.83 21.60
N ARG A 79 -25.16 -1.33 22.15
CA ARG A 79 -25.38 -2.79 22.28
C ARG A 79 -25.47 -3.48 20.92
N TRP A 80 -26.11 -2.83 19.95
CA TRP A 80 -26.20 -3.31 18.58
C TRP A 80 -24.82 -3.35 17.91
N GLN A 81 -23.99 -2.34 18.16
CA GLN A 81 -22.62 -2.27 17.67
C GLN A 81 -21.73 -3.36 18.30
N ASP A 82 -21.83 -3.56 19.61
CA ASP A 82 -21.09 -4.60 20.35
C ASP A 82 -21.45 -6.02 19.88
N ALA A 83 -22.70 -6.23 19.46
CA ALA A 83 -23.17 -7.51 18.91
C ALA A 83 -22.84 -7.71 17.41
N GLY A 84 -22.35 -6.66 16.74
CA GLY A 84 -22.03 -6.70 15.32
C GLY A 84 -20.70 -7.41 14.99
N PRO A 85 -20.36 -7.50 13.70
CA PRO A 85 -19.09 -8.06 13.25
C PRO A 85 -17.89 -7.39 13.91
N GLN A 86 -16.91 -8.20 14.33
CA GLN A 86 -15.70 -7.73 14.99
C GLN A 86 -14.50 -7.82 14.04
N SER A 87 -13.83 -6.69 13.84
CA SER A 87 -12.62 -6.62 13.04
C SER A 87 -11.44 -7.28 13.75
N THR A 88 -10.53 -7.87 12.97
CA THR A 88 -9.22 -8.28 13.51
C THR A 88 -8.40 -7.04 13.88
N PRO A 89 -7.38 -7.17 14.76
CA PRO A 89 -6.53 -6.01 15.12
C PRO A 89 -5.84 -5.35 13.91
N ILE A 90 -5.45 -6.14 12.91
CA ILE A 90 -4.76 -5.62 11.71
C ILE A 90 -5.75 -4.95 10.74
N ALA A 91 -6.96 -5.50 10.59
CA ALA A 91 -8.03 -4.90 9.80
C ALA A 91 -8.49 -3.59 10.45
N HIS A 92 -8.61 -3.55 11.78
CA HIS A 92 -8.93 -2.33 12.52
C HIS A 92 -7.82 -1.27 12.37
N ALA A 93 -6.54 -1.66 12.49
CA ALA A 93 -5.41 -0.73 12.33
C ALA A 93 -5.40 -0.05 10.95
N PHE A 94 -5.75 -0.80 9.90
CA PHE A 94 -5.98 -0.24 8.56
C PHE A 94 -7.29 0.55 8.46
N GLY A 95 -8.37 0.06 9.07
CA GLY A 95 -9.71 0.63 9.01
C GLY A 95 -9.83 2.04 9.58
N VAL A 96 -9.03 2.39 10.60
CA VAL A 96 -9.03 3.74 11.20
C VAL A 96 -8.13 4.74 10.46
N MET A 97 -7.43 4.33 9.41
CA MET A 97 -6.63 5.24 8.59
C MET A 97 -7.51 6.19 7.77
N SER A 98 -6.97 7.37 7.47
CA SER A 98 -7.60 8.29 6.51
C SER A 98 -7.64 7.68 5.11
N SER A 99 -8.55 8.14 4.26
CA SER A 99 -8.70 7.61 2.89
C SER A 99 -7.40 7.67 2.09
N GLY A 100 -6.61 8.74 2.22
CA GLY A 100 -5.32 8.87 1.53
C GLY A 100 -4.28 7.86 2.01
N GLU A 101 -4.22 7.60 3.31
CA GLU A 101 -3.34 6.56 3.89
C GLU A 101 -3.76 5.17 3.45
N LYS A 102 -5.08 4.89 3.44
CA LYS A 102 -5.62 3.61 2.95
C LYS A 102 -5.24 3.37 1.49
N ASN A 103 -5.38 4.38 0.64
CA ASN A 103 -5.00 4.31 -0.77
C ASN A 103 -3.53 3.94 -0.94
N LEU A 104 -2.63 4.59 -0.21
CA LEU A 104 -1.19 4.27 -0.24
C LEU A 104 -0.90 2.85 0.25
N VAL A 105 -1.53 2.41 1.34
CA VAL A 105 -1.34 1.04 1.86
C VAL A 105 -1.90 0.01 0.89
N ARG A 106 -3.06 0.27 0.27
CA ARG A 106 -3.62 -0.59 -0.77
C ARG A 106 -2.68 -0.71 -1.96
N LEU A 107 -2.11 0.40 -2.43
CA LEU A 107 -1.13 0.40 -3.51
C LEU A 107 0.08 -0.49 -3.18
N VAL A 108 0.62 -0.42 -1.95
CA VAL A 108 1.68 -1.34 -1.49
C VAL A 108 1.19 -2.80 -1.47
N ALA A 109 -0.01 -3.05 -0.95
CA ALA A 109 -0.59 -4.38 -0.84
C ALA A 109 -0.77 -5.07 -2.21
N THR A 110 -0.92 -4.32 -3.31
CA THR A 110 -0.96 -4.89 -4.66
C THR A 110 0.32 -5.65 -5.02
N LEU A 111 1.47 -5.30 -4.45
CA LEU A 111 2.72 -6.04 -4.63
C LEU A 111 2.67 -7.44 -4.02
N GLY A 112 1.78 -7.68 -3.06
CA GLY A 112 1.51 -9.02 -2.52
C GLY A 112 0.68 -9.92 -3.46
N GLY A 113 0.20 -9.39 -4.58
CA GLY A 113 -0.50 -10.14 -5.64
C GLY A 113 -1.92 -10.63 -5.30
N ARG A 114 -2.42 -10.35 -4.09
CA ARG A 114 -3.77 -10.77 -3.64
C ARG A 114 -4.70 -9.59 -3.34
N VAL A 115 -4.30 -8.38 -3.69
CA VAL A 115 -5.13 -7.17 -3.67
C VAL A 115 -5.20 -6.65 -5.11
N ALA A 116 -6.41 -6.46 -5.62
CA ALA A 116 -6.60 -5.89 -6.95
C ALA A 116 -6.23 -4.41 -6.95
N TRP A 117 -5.44 -3.99 -7.93
CA TRP A 117 -5.10 -2.60 -8.15
C TRP A 117 -6.29 -1.82 -8.71
N SER A 118 -6.46 -0.57 -8.26
CA SER A 118 -7.45 0.38 -8.76
C SER A 118 -6.83 1.76 -8.97
N PRO A 119 -7.25 2.53 -9.98
CA PRO A 119 -6.90 3.95 -10.09
C PRO A 119 -7.27 4.77 -8.83
N MET A 120 -8.23 4.30 -8.04
CA MET A 120 -8.62 4.92 -6.77
C MET A 120 -7.57 4.77 -5.66
N ASP A 121 -6.62 3.84 -5.80
CA ASP A 121 -5.53 3.65 -4.83
C ASP A 121 -4.42 4.70 -5.00
N VAL A 122 -4.51 5.56 -6.03
CA VAL A 122 -3.55 6.63 -6.29
C VAL A 122 -3.94 7.89 -5.53
N SER A 123 -3.02 8.43 -4.73
CA SER A 123 -3.11 9.83 -4.24
C SER A 123 -2.39 10.76 -5.21
N PHE A 124 -3.01 11.90 -5.54
CA PHE A 124 -2.45 12.93 -6.42
C PHE A 124 -1.80 14.10 -5.66
N ASP A 125 -1.60 13.96 -4.35
CA ASP A 125 -0.66 14.83 -3.64
C ASP A 125 0.80 14.50 -4.00
N GLN A 126 1.74 15.35 -3.60
CA GLN A 126 3.16 15.18 -3.91
C GLN A 126 3.74 13.84 -3.41
N ARG A 127 3.28 13.34 -2.26
CA ARG A 127 3.75 12.07 -1.69
C ARG A 127 3.17 10.89 -2.46
N GLY A 128 1.89 10.98 -2.81
CA GLY A 128 1.21 10.00 -3.65
C GLY A 128 1.83 9.88 -5.04
N ALA A 129 2.19 11.01 -5.66
CA ALA A 129 2.89 11.03 -6.94
C ALA A 129 4.26 10.35 -6.86
N ALA A 130 5.04 10.60 -5.79
CA ALA A 130 6.34 9.97 -5.58
C ALA A 130 6.22 8.45 -5.39
N VAL A 131 5.25 7.98 -4.59
CA VAL A 131 5.01 6.54 -4.38
C VAL A 131 4.52 5.87 -5.67
N LEU A 132 3.61 6.52 -6.40
CA LEU A 132 3.14 6.01 -7.69
C LEU A 132 4.30 5.86 -8.69
N ALA A 133 5.21 6.84 -8.73
CA ALA A 133 6.37 6.81 -9.62
C ALA A 133 7.27 5.59 -9.35
N ASP A 134 7.60 5.36 -8.09
CA ASP A 134 8.42 4.21 -7.70
C ASP A 134 7.66 2.87 -7.83
N TRP A 135 6.34 2.86 -7.60
CA TRP A 135 5.49 1.69 -7.86
C TRP A 135 5.44 1.34 -9.36
N LEU A 136 5.33 2.34 -10.24
CA LEU A 136 5.38 2.14 -11.69
C LEU A 136 6.74 1.62 -12.15
N ALA A 137 7.84 2.09 -11.53
CA ALA A 137 9.18 1.54 -11.79
C ALA A 137 9.28 0.05 -11.41
N ILE A 138 8.64 -0.36 -10.31
CA ILE A 138 8.54 -1.77 -9.90
C ILE A 138 7.75 -2.60 -10.91
N VAL A 139 6.60 -2.10 -11.37
CA VAL A 139 5.79 -2.78 -12.39
C VAL A 139 6.58 -2.92 -13.69
N HIS A 140 7.26 -1.85 -14.11
CA HIS A 140 8.09 -1.87 -15.31
C HIS A 140 9.22 -2.90 -15.24
N ALA A 141 9.90 -3.01 -14.09
CA ALA A 141 10.96 -3.98 -13.87
C ALA A 141 10.49 -5.45 -13.96
N GLN A 142 9.18 -5.69 -13.90
CA GLN A 142 8.57 -7.02 -14.04
C GLN A 142 8.08 -7.31 -15.47
N LEU A 143 8.04 -6.31 -16.35
CA LEU A 143 7.53 -6.48 -17.70
C LEU A 143 8.50 -7.32 -18.55
N PRO A 144 8.00 -8.24 -19.38
CA PRO A 144 8.88 -9.00 -20.27
C PRO A 144 9.49 -8.09 -21.34
N ALA A 145 10.82 -8.04 -21.39
CA ALA A 145 11.57 -7.16 -22.30
C ALA A 145 11.28 -7.38 -23.81
N TRP A 146 10.71 -8.53 -24.17
CA TRP A 146 10.32 -8.85 -25.55
C TRP A 146 8.96 -8.25 -25.94
N VAL A 147 8.10 -7.88 -24.98
CA VAL A 147 6.84 -7.16 -25.21
C VAL A 147 7.05 -5.65 -25.05
N TYR A 148 7.87 -5.27 -24.07
CA TYR A 148 8.14 -3.88 -23.70
C TYR A 148 9.65 -3.61 -23.80
N PRO A 149 10.15 -3.17 -24.97
CA PRO A 149 11.57 -2.93 -25.17
C PRO A 149 12.05 -1.75 -24.31
N VAL A 150 13.13 -1.97 -23.55
CA VAL A 150 13.72 -1.03 -22.57
C VAL A 150 13.92 0.39 -23.15
N ALA A 151 14.27 0.50 -24.44
CA ALA A 151 14.56 1.76 -25.10
C ALA A 151 13.37 2.73 -25.28
N SER A 152 12.12 2.28 -25.12
CA SER A 152 10.93 3.17 -25.16
C SER A 152 10.57 3.79 -23.80
N ASP A 153 11.11 3.26 -22.70
CA ASP A 153 10.64 3.56 -21.35
C ASP A 153 11.68 4.25 -20.45
N ASP A 154 12.95 4.31 -20.86
CA ASP A 154 14.02 4.94 -20.07
C ASP A 154 13.73 6.40 -19.73
N ALA A 155 13.13 7.16 -20.65
CA ALA A 155 12.76 8.56 -20.40
C ALA A 155 11.63 8.70 -19.36
N LEU A 156 10.65 7.78 -19.37
CA LEU A 156 9.57 7.76 -18.39
C LEU A 156 10.10 7.37 -17.01
N VAL A 157 10.92 6.31 -16.93
CA VAL A 157 11.55 5.86 -15.68
C VAL A 157 12.43 6.96 -15.09
N ILE A 158 13.23 7.66 -15.91
CA ILE A 158 14.05 8.80 -15.46
C ILE A 158 13.17 9.95 -14.92
N GLN A 159 12.07 10.27 -15.60
CA GLN A 159 11.15 11.33 -15.14
C GLN A 159 10.45 10.95 -13.83
N LEU A 160 10.02 9.69 -13.71
CA LEU A 160 9.41 9.15 -12.49
C LEU A 160 10.40 9.16 -11.33
N ALA A 161 11.65 8.74 -11.55
CA ALA A 161 12.72 8.81 -10.57
C ALA A 161 12.98 10.26 -10.11
N ALA A 162 13.04 11.21 -11.05
CA ALA A 162 13.23 12.63 -10.72
C ALA A 162 12.07 13.21 -9.87
N VAL A 163 10.82 12.80 -10.12
CA VAL A 163 9.67 13.18 -9.28
C VAL A 163 9.81 12.61 -7.88
N SER A 164 10.18 11.33 -7.75
CA SER A 164 10.39 10.69 -6.45
C SER A 164 11.55 11.34 -5.67
N ASP A 165 12.70 11.55 -6.31
CA ASP A 165 13.88 12.12 -5.68
C ASP A 165 13.68 13.58 -5.26
N ALA A 166 12.95 14.39 -6.04
CA ALA A 166 12.62 15.76 -5.66
C ALA A 166 11.81 15.87 -4.37
N ILE A 167 11.00 14.84 -4.05
CA ILE A 167 10.15 14.79 -2.86
C ILE A 167 10.86 14.10 -1.68
N ASN A 168 11.72 13.11 -1.95
CA ASN A 168 12.42 12.31 -0.93
C ASN A 168 13.83 12.84 -0.57
N GLY A 169 14.41 13.73 -1.39
CA GLY A 169 15.83 14.11 -1.35
C GLY A 169 16.67 13.28 -2.33
N GLU A 170 17.76 13.86 -2.87
CA GLU A 170 18.62 13.21 -3.87
C GLU A 170 19.13 11.84 -3.40
N VAL A 171 18.67 10.76 -4.05
CA VAL A 171 19.36 9.48 -4.04
C VAL A 171 20.28 9.49 -5.26
N ALA A 172 21.57 9.73 -5.04
CA ALA A 172 22.56 9.85 -6.11
C ALA A 172 22.49 8.66 -7.08
N ALA A 173 22.06 8.91 -8.31
CA ALA A 173 22.10 7.94 -9.39
C ALA A 173 23.57 7.60 -9.71
N VAL A 174 24.02 6.41 -9.32
CA VAL A 174 25.34 5.91 -9.74
C VAL A 174 25.21 5.39 -11.18
N SER A 175 25.70 6.19 -12.12
CA SER A 175 25.99 5.74 -13.48
C SER A 175 27.00 4.60 -13.47
N ARG A 176 26.73 3.56 -14.26
CA ARG A 176 27.77 2.75 -14.91
C ARG A 176 27.49 2.69 -16.38
#